data_AF-A0AAE1QIF7-F1
#
_entry.id   AF-A0AAE1QIF7-F1
#
_cell.length_a   1.000
_cell.length_b   1.000
_cell.length_c   1.000
_cell.angle_alpha   90.00
_cell.angle_beta   90.00
_cell.angle_gamma   90.00
#
_symmetry.space_group_name_H-M   'P 1'
#
loop_
_entity.id
_entity.type
_entity.pdbx_description
1 polymer ?
#
loop_
_entity_poly.entity_id
_entity_poly.type
_entity_poly.pdbx_seq_one_letter_code
_entity_poly.pdbx_strand_id
1 'polypeptide(L)' 'MASFPCASCSAEVRPRQQALQCDICDQWQHRTCDSGVSQTDYRRMVRGELEKQWYCVKCKFKSRLSPSL' A
#
# COMPACT_ATOMS: atom_id res chain seq x y z
N MET A 1 3.96 20.42 8.12
CA MET A 1 4.04 18.98 8.42
C MET A 1 3.58 18.22 7.18
N ALA A 2 4.38 17.30 6.64
CA ALA A 2 3.94 16.47 5.52
C ALA A 2 2.87 15.50 6.02
N SER A 3 1.73 15.44 5.32
CA SER A 3 0.68 14.45 5.59
C SER A 3 0.75 13.34 4.53
N PHE A 4 0.51 12.11 4.97
CA PHE A 4 0.49 10.93 4.10
C PHE A 4 -0.93 10.36 4.05
N PRO A 5 -1.80 10.85 3.17
CA PRO A 5 -3.18 10.37 3.10
C PRO A 5 -3.21 8.92 2.59
N CYS A 6 -4.04 8.09 3.21
CA CYS A 6 -4.28 6.73 2.76
C CYS A 6 -4.93 6.71 1.38
N ALA A 7 -4.34 5.98 0.43
CA ALA A 7 -4.84 5.87 -0.94
C ALA A 7 -6.25 5.26 -1.06
N SER A 8 -6.75 4.59 -0.02
CA SER A 8 -8.09 3.98 0.04
C SER A 8 -9.08 4.87 0.81
N CYS A 9 -8.83 5.15 2.10
CA CYS A 9 -9.80 5.86 2.95
C CYS A 9 -9.56 7.38 3.09
N SER A 10 -8.51 7.92 2.48
CA SER A 10 -8.08 9.33 2.58
C SER A 10 -7.71 9.85 3.97
N ALA A 11 -7.90 9.05 5.02
CA ALA A 11 -7.43 9.38 6.36
C ALA A 11 -5.89 9.38 6.43
N GLU A 12 -5.34 10.20 7.32
CA GLU A 12 -3.90 10.28 7.54
C GLU A 12 -3.31 8.94 7.99
N VAL A 13 -2.22 8.53 7.34
CA VAL A 13 -1.35 7.44 7.78
C VAL A 13 -0.37 7.98 8.81
N ARG A 14 -0.47 7.49 10.05
CA ARG A 14 0.38 7.92 11.17
C ARG A 14 1.53 6.95 11.42
N PRO A 15 2.67 7.40 11.98
CA PRO A 15 3.87 6.57 12.17
C PRO A 15 3.67 5.25 12.96
N ARG A 16 2.67 5.18 13.85
CA ARG A 16 2.39 3.97 14.65
C ARG A 16 1.38 3.02 14.00
N GLN A 17 0.85 3.38 12.83
CA GLN A 17 -0.07 2.53 12.07
C GLN A 17 0.70 1.66 11.09
N GLN A 18 0.15 0.48 10.79
CA GLN A 18 0.70 -0.39 9.76
C GLN A 18 0.29 0.13 8.38
N ALA A 19 1.25 0.50 7.56
CA ALA A 19 1.00 1.03 6.23
C ALA A 19 2.07 0.61 5.23
N LEU A 20 1.68 0.57 3.97
CA LEU A 20 2.52 0.19 2.84
C LEU A 20 2.66 1.39 1.92
N GLN A 21 3.86 1.60 1.38
CA GLN A 21 4.11 2.56 0.32
C GLN A 21 3.99 1.85 -1.03
N CYS A 22 3.34 2.51 -1.99
CA CYS A 22 3.18 1.97 -3.34
C CYS A 22 4.47 2.11 -4.15
N ASP A 23 4.95 1.02 -4.76
CA ASP A 23 6.20 1.01 -5.55
C ASP A 23 6.12 1.79 -6.89
N ILE A 24 4.95 2.33 -7.25
CA ILE A 24 4.73 3.08 -8.51
C ILE A 24 4.53 4.58 -8.27
N CYS A 25 3.82 4.96 -7.21
CA CYS A 25 3.34 6.34 -7.03
C CYS A 25 3.64 6.92 -5.66
N ASP A 26 4.42 6.21 -4.85
CA ASP A 26 4.89 6.61 -3.51
C ASP A 26 3.77 6.94 -2.50
N GLN A 27 2.51 6.70 -2.86
CA GLN A 27 1.35 6.89 -1.98
C GLN A 27 1.32 5.83 -0.90
N TRP A 28 0.88 6.24 0.29
CA TRP A 28 0.71 5.36 1.43
C TRP A 28 -0.70 4.80 1.51
N GLN A 29 -0.85 3.61 2.07
CA GLN A 29 -2.16 3.01 2.38
C GLN A 29 -2.05 2.23 3.68
N HIS A 30 -3.06 2.35 4.55
CA HIS A 30 -3.14 1.46 5.71
C HIS A 30 -3.21 0.00 5.25
N ARG A 31 -2.52 -0.89 5.97
CA ARG A 31 -2.58 -2.34 5.71
C ARG A 31 -4.02 -2.85 5.75
N THR A 32 -4.84 -2.32 6.65
CA THR A 32 -6.24 -2.74 6.83
C THR A 32 -7.22 -2.16 5.82
N CYS A 33 -6.81 -1.20 4.99
CA CYS A 33 -7.67 -0.61 3.97
C CYS A 33 -7.44 -1.29 2.62
N ASP A 34 -7.99 -2.49 2.41
CA ASP A 34 -7.96 -3.23 1.13
C ASP A 34 -6.56 -3.40 0.51
N SER A 35 -5.52 -3.50 1.35
CA SER A 35 -4.16 -3.71 0.83
C SER A 35 -3.94 -5.10 0.27
N GLY A 36 -4.73 -6.09 0.72
CA GLY A 36 -4.53 -7.52 0.46
C GLY A 36 -3.30 -8.11 1.18
N VAL A 37 -2.69 -7.39 2.13
CA VAL A 37 -1.52 -7.84 2.88
C VAL A 37 -1.93 -8.29 4.28
N SER A 38 -1.65 -9.56 4.59
CA SER A 38 -1.88 -10.12 5.92
C SER A 38 -0.98 -9.47 6.96
N GLN A 39 -1.34 -9.55 8.25
CA GLN A 39 -0.47 -9.03 9.32
C GLN A 39 0.87 -9.80 9.37
N THR A 40 0.84 -11.10 9.10
CA THR A 40 2.03 -11.96 9.06
C THR A 40 2.98 -11.52 7.93
N ASP A 41 2.48 -11.36 6.72
CA ASP A 41 3.30 -10.91 5.59
C ASP A 41 3.86 -9.51 5.83
N TYR A 42 3.04 -8.59 6.35
CA TYR A 42 3.51 -7.26 6.72
C TYR A 42 4.69 -7.30 7.69
N ARG A 43 4.61 -8.14 8.74
CA ARG A 43 5.72 -8.31 9.70
C ARG A 43 6.97 -8.87 9.03
N ARG A 44 6.82 -9.86 8.15
CA ARG A 44 7.94 -10.42 7.38
C ARG A 44 8.58 -9.38 6.47
N MET A 45 7.78 -8.58 5.78
CA MET A 45 8.27 -7.47 4.93
C MET A 45 9.06 -6.44 5.75
N VAL A 46 8.52 -5.99 6.88
CA VAL A 46 9.20 -5.01 7.77
C VAL A 46 10.51 -5.56 8.34
N ARG A 47 10.61 -6.87 8.56
CA ARG A 47 11.85 -7.54 9.01
C ARG A 47 12.84 -7.86 7.90
N GLY A 48 12.49 -7.60 6.64
CA GLY A 48 13.30 -8.00 5.48
C GLY A 48 13.28 -9.51 5.18
N GLU A 49 12.35 -10.26 5.80
CA GLU A 49 12.17 -11.71 5.60
C GLU A 49 11.29 -12.04 4.38
N LEU A 50 10.65 -11.02 3.78
CA LEU A 50 9.81 -11.14 2.60
C LEU A 50 9.97 -9.88 1.74
N GLU A 51 10.63 -10.03 0.61
CA GLU A 51 10.64 -9.00 -0.44
C GLU A 51 9.42 -9.20 -1.34
N LYS A 52 8.58 -8.19 -1.45
CA LYS A 52 7.33 -8.25 -2.22
C LYS A 52 7.00 -6.88 -2.76
N GLN A 53 6.86 -6.78 -4.08
CA GLN A 53 6.30 -5.59 -4.71
C GLN A 53 4.84 -5.42 -4.29
N TRP A 54 4.46 -4.20 -3.93
CA TRP A 54 3.12 -3.87 -3.52
C TRP A 54 2.62 -2.57 -4.18
N TYR A 55 1.38 -2.65 -4.66
CA TYR A 55 0.71 -1.56 -5.34
C TYR A 55 -0.57 -1.15 -4.59
N CYS A 56 -0.79 0.15 -4.47
CA CYS A 56 -2.01 0.70 -3.85
C CYS A 56 -3.25 0.42 -4.70
N VAL A 57 -4.44 0.61 -4.12
CA VAL A 57 -5.72 0.40 -4.81
C VAL A 57 -5.84 1.18 -6.12
N LYS A 58 -5.30 2.41 -6.16
CA LYS A 58 -5.32 3.27 -7.36
C LYS A 58 -4.46 2.69 -8.49
N CYS A 59 -3.26 2.20 -8.19
CA CYS A 59 -2.36 1.63 -9.20
C CYS A 59 -2.82 0.22 -9.64
N LYS A 60 -3.34 -0.60 -8.72
CA LYS A 60 -3.97 -1.89 -9.05
C LYS A 60 -5.16 -1.75 -9.99
N PHE A 61 -5.91 -0.65 -9.89
CA PHE A 61 -7.03 -0.37 -10.79
C PHE A 61 -6.53 0.04 -12.18
N LYS A 62 -5.54 0.94 -12.25
CA LYS A 62 -4.94 1.38 -13.52
C LYS A 62 -4.34 0.21 -14.31
N SER A 63 -3.69 -0.75 -13.66
CA SER A 63 -3.13 -1.93 -14.33
C SER A 63 -4.20 -2.91 -14.86
N ARG A 64 -5.43 -2.84 -14.37
CA ARG A 64 -6.57 -3.65 -14.86
C ARG A 64 -7.33 -2.97 -15.99
N LEU A 65 -7.18 -1.65 -16.12
CA LEU A 65 -7.87 -0.83 -17.11
C LEU A 65 -7.06 -0.57 -18.38
N SER A 66 -5.89 -1.18 -18.55
CA SER A 66 -5.27 -1.31 -19.86
C SER A 66 -5.80 -2.59 -20.52
N PRO A 67 -6.90 -2.57 -21.30
CA PRO A 67 -7.15 -3.67 -22.22
C PRO A 67 -5.96 -3.70 -23.18
N SER A 68 -5.35 -4.87 -23.32
CA SER A 68 -4.41 -5.17 -24.39
C SER A 68 -5.05 -4.73 -25.71
N LEU A 69 -4.33 -3.91 -26.48
CA LEU A 69 -4.64 -3.61 -27.89
C LEU A 69 -4.86 -4.90 -28.69
#